data_AF-A0A2Z6N1I0-F1
#
_entry.id   AF-A0A2Z6N1I0-F1
#
_cell.length_a   1.000
_cell.length_b   1.000
_cell.length_c   1.000
_cell.angle_alpha   90.00
_cell.angle_beta   90.00
_cell.angle_gamma   90.00
#
_symmetry.space_group_name_H-M   'P 1'
#
loop_
_entity.id
_entity.type
_entity.pdbx_description
1 polymer ?
#
loop_
_entity_poly.entity_id
_entity_poly.type
_entity_poly.pdbx_seq_one_letter_code
_entity_poly.pdbx_strand_id
1 'polypeptide(L)'
;MEGSQASNPLVAYLSITIPPLCHGTLPNKLSPYTIEKVKGIYPNLVEIEEPAREGFQLTLKLNLDQIPKNKDYVKVIEDISTIQSVILSSQLKEILWNVNSDDAAQGMYKPIKLPQKIIAIFPIRFKEKTDVIIATSFFQELVDVGNSDKWIKTPPCSWSAIPPPELRGEAFEDLSTNGGFVSFEISSRHVEGNRLDKTVWNLLNFNANVRYHVKSTKGFIHRRMRKRLENLVQL
;
A
#
# COMPACT_ATOMS: atom_id res chain seq x y z
N MET A 1 4.02 -22.21 40.52
CA MET A 1 3.12 -21.07 40.82
C MET A 1 3.64 -19.89 40.04
N GLU A 2 3.24 -19.79 38.77
CA GLU A 2 3.52 -18.59 37.97
C GLU A 2 2.48 -17.54 38.36
N GLY A 3 2.94 -16.49 39.05
CA GLY A 3 2.10 -15.38 39.46
C GLY A 3 1.62 -14.63 38.23
N SER A 4 0.31 -14.50 38.07
CA SER A 4 -0.30 -13.63 37.06
C SER A 4 0.13 -12.19 37.32
N GLN A 5 1.03 -11.67 36.49
CA GLN A 5 1.43 -10.27 36.51
C GLN A 5 0.22 -9.45 36.07
N ALA A 6 -0.43 -8.76 37.03
CA ALA A 6 -1.55 -7.88 36.73
C ALA A 6 -1.07 -6.79 35.76
N SER A 7 -1.65 -6.74 34.56
CA SER A 7 -1.37 -5.71 33.55
C SER A 7 -1.69 -4.34 34.14
N ASN A 8 -0.73 -3.42 34.12
CA ASN A 8 -0.98 -2.02 34.48
C ASN A 8 -2.04 -1.46 33.50
N PRO A 9 -3.22 -1.01 33.97
CA PRO A 9 -4.31 -0.56 33.09
C PRO A 9 -3.96 0.68 32.27
N LEU A 10 -2.83 1.35 32.57
CA LEU A 10 -2.36 2.56 31.91
C LEU A 10 -1.30 2.28 30.83
N VAL A 11 -0.98 1.01 30.59
CA VAL A 11 -0.05 0.59 29.53
C VAL A 11 -0.78 -0.30 28.53
N ALA A 12 -0.80 0.12 27.27
CA ALA A 12 -1.32 -0.68 26.17
C ALA A 12 -0.16 -1.19 25.29
N TYR A 13 -0.39 -2.32 24.62
CA TYR A 13 0.58 -2.90 23.70
C TYR A 13 -0.03 -3.02 22.31
N LEU A 14 0.69 -2.55 21.30
CA LEU A 14 0.32 -2.63 19.90
C LEU A 14 1.38 -3.47 19.17
N SER A 15 1.02 -4.71 18.83
CA SER A 15 1.88 -5.62 18.08
C SER A 15 1.45 -5.68 16.62
N ILE A 16 2.40 -5.50 15.71
CA ILE A 16 2.15 -5.30 14.28
C ILE A 16 2.96 -6.33 13.48
N THR A 17 2.27 -6.97 12.53
CA THR A 17 2.87 -7.78 11.47
C THR A 17 2.34 -7.26 10.15
N ILE A 18 3.25 -6.85 9.27
CA ILE A 18 2.94 -6.31 7.95
C ILE A 18 3.55 -7.24 6.90
N PRO A 19 2.75 -7.72 5.92
CA PRO A 19 3.28 -8.45 4.79
C PRO A 19 4.33 -7.60 4.06
N PRO A 20 5.45 -8.19 3.62
CA PRO A 20 6.44 -7.44 2.85
C PRO A 20 5.85 -6.93 1.54
N LEU A 21 6.27 -5.74 1.11
CA LEU A 21 5.84 -5.13 -0.16
C LEU A 21 6.44 -5.80 -1.40
N CYS A 22 7.43 -6.68 -1.23
CA CYS A 22 8.10 -7.42 -2.30
C CYS A 22 8.33 -8.86 -1.88
N HIS A 23 8.30 -9.80 -2.83
CA HIS A 23 8.56 -11.20 -2.56
C HIS A 23 10.04 -11.44 -2.18
N GLY A 24 10.18 -12.26 -1.14
CA GLY A 24 11.43 -12.74 -0.55
C GLY A 24 11.27 -13.00 0.95
N THR A 25 12.25 -13.62 1.58
CA THR A 25 12.16 -14.04 2.99
C THR A 25 11.92 -12.82 3.87
N LEU A 26 10.97 -12.91 4.80
CA LEU A 26 10.73 -11.91 5.83
C LEU A 26 12.07 -11.59 6.52
N PRO A 27 12.63 -10.38 6.43
CA PRO A 27 13.48 -9.96 7.51
C PRO A 27 12.53 -9.87 8.71
N ASN A 28 12.78 -10.68 9.72
CA ASN A 28 12.07 -10.63 11.00
C ASN A 28 12.22 -9.25 11.69
N LYS A 29 12.94 -8.30 11.08
CA LYS A 29 13.23 -6.97 11.60
C LYS A 29 12.93 -5.91 10.54
N LEU A 30 12.30 -4.83 11.00
CA LEU A 30 12.12 -3.60 10.23
C LEU A 30 13.48 -2.94 9.99
N SER A 31 13.60 -2.17 8.90
CA SER A 31 14.81 -1.40 8.61
C SER A 31 15.05 -0.34 9.69
N PRO A 32 16.32 0.07 9.93
CA PRO A 32 16.64 1.16 10.84
C PRO A 32 15.88 2.46 10.50
N TYR A 33 15.73 2.76 9.21
CA TYR A 33 14.96 3.91 8.73
C TYR A 33 13.49 3.85 9.17
N THR A 34 12.84 2.69 8.99
CA THR A 34 11.45 2.51 9.41
C THR A 34 11.30 2.63 10.92
N ILE A 35 12.23 2.04 11.68
CA ILE A 35 12.25 2.12 13.16
C ILE A 35 12.38 3.58 13.61
N GLU A 36 13.28 4.35 12.99
CA GLU A 36 13.46 5.78 13.30
C GLU A 36 12.18 6.58 13.01
N LYS A 37 11.53 6.31 11.87
CA LYS A 37 10.25 6.97 11.54
C LYS A 37 9.15 6.65 12.55
N VAL A 38 9.06 5.40 13.01
CA VAL A 38 8.09 5.00 14.04
C VAL A 38 8.42 5.63 15.40
N LYS A 39 9.70 5.66 15.81
CA LYS A 39 10.12 6.35 17.06
C LYS A 39 9.85 7.86 17.01
N GLY A 40 9.90 8.45 15.82
CA GLY A 40 9.51 9.84 15.61
C GLY A 40 8.01 10.12 15.80
N ILE A 41 7.16 9.09 15.78
CA ILE A 41 5.72 9.21 16.07
C ILE A 41 5.57 9.33 17.59
N TYR A 42 5.50 10.58 18.03
CA TYR A 42 5.26 10.95 19.43
C TYR A 42 6.24 10.28 20.44
N PRO A 43 7.50 10.74 20.50
CA PRO A 43 8.62 10.07 21.17
C PRO A 43 8.42 9.72 22.65
N ASN A 44 7.54 10.42 23.36
CA ASN A 44 7.30 10.20 24.78
C ASN A 44 6.29 9.06 25.03
N LEU A 45 5.36 8.85 24.08
CA LEU A 45 4.22 7.93 24.23
C LEU A 45 4.53 6.51 23.73
N VAL A 46 5.39 6.40 22.72
CA VAL A 46 5.65 5.15 21.99
C VAL A 46 7.06 4.66 22.31
N GLU A 47 7.14 3.56 23.05
CA GLU A 47 8.37 2.83 23.30
C GLU A 47 8.36 1.53 22.47
N ILE A 48 9.46 1.23 21.76
CA ILE A 48 9.58 -0.06 21.06
C ILE A 48 10.03 -1.11 22.06
N GLU A 49 9.24 -2.19 22.18
CA GLU A 49 9.57 -3.35 23.02
C GLU A 49 10.54 -4.26 22.25
N GLU A 50 11.72 -4.51 22.82
CA GLU A 50 12.72 -5.44 22.28
C GLU A 50 12.97 -6.61 23.26
N PRO A 51 12.85 -7.88 22.80
CA PRO A 51 12.41 -8.32 21.48
C PRO A 51 10.90 -8.09 21.26
N ALA A 52 10.48 -8.04 20.00
CA ALA A 52 9.05 -8.04 19.67
C ALA A 52 8.37 -9.31 20.24
N ARG A 53 7.09 -9.20 20.59
CA ARG A 53 6.30 -10.34 21.04
C ARG A 53 6.25 -11.44 19.98
N GLU A 54 6.15 -12.67 20.44
CA GLU A 54 6.16 -13.85 19.58
C GLU A 54 5.11 -13.75 18.47
N GLY A 55 5.54 -13.96 17.21
CA GLY A 55 4.68 -13.84 16.02
C GLY A 55 4.58 -12.44 15.42
N PHE A 56 5.24 -11.42 15.99
CA PHE A 56 5.17 -10.03 15.51
C PHE A 56 6.52 -9.46 15.08
N GLN A 57 6.49 -8.56 14.09
CA GLN A 57 7.68 -7.85 13.61
C GLN A 57 8.04 -6.64 14.49
N LEU A 58 7.02 -6.04 15.10
CA LEU A 58 7.15 -4.85 15.95
C LEU A 58 6.14 -4.95 17.10
N THR A 59 6.57 -4.64 18.31
CA THR A 59 5.66 -4.39 19.42
C THR A 59 5.96 -3.02 20.01
N LEU A 60 4.91 -2.22 20.13
CA LEU A 60 4.94 -0.89 20.70
C LEU A 60 4.25 -0.91 22.05
N LYS A 61 4.92 -0.34 23.05
CA LYS A 61 4.37 -0.09 24.37
C LYS A 61 3.91 1.37 24.42
N LEU A 62 2.61 1.54 24.61
CA LEU A 62 1.93 2.83 24.64
C LEU A 62 1.63 3.19 26.10
N ASN A 63 2.15 4.33 26.55
CA ASN A 63 1.88 4.84 27.90
C ASN A 63 0.66 5.75 27.92
N LEU A 64 -0.52 5.20 28.20
CA LEU A 64 -1.79 5.92 28.12
C LEU A 64 -1.88 7.12 29.07
N ASP A 65 -1.10 7.14 30.16
CA ASP A 65 -1.03 8.30 31.08
C ASP A 65 -0.45 9.55 30.42
N GLN A 66 0.36 9.37 29.38
CA GLN A 66 0.99 10.48 28.68
C GLN A 66 0.09 11.08 27.59
N ILE A 67 -1.07 10.49 27.33
CA ILE A 67 -2.04 11.05 26.40
C ILE A 67 -2.67 12.31 27.04
N PRO A 68 -2.57 13.48 26.40
CA PRO A 68 -3.15 14.72 26.92
C PRO A 68 -4.66 14.56 27.16
N LYS A 69 -5.21 15.11 28.25
CA LYS A 69 -6.66 15.09 28.50
C LYS A 69 -7.41 16.24 27.83
N ASN A 70 -6.68 17.17 27.21
CA ASN A 70 -7.23 18.30 26.46
C ASN A 70 -7.52 17.90 25.00
N LYS A 71 -8.01 18.81 24.17
CA LYS A 71 -8.33 18.52 22.76
C LYS A 71 -7.15 17.99 21.91
N ASP A 72 -5.91 18.04 22.40
CA ASP A 72 -4.75 17.50 21.68
C ASP A 72 -4.69 15.97 21.67
N TYR A 73 -5.51 15.25 22.46
CA TYR A 73 -5.61 13.79 22.35
C TYR A 73 -5.98 13.32 20.94
N VAL A 74 -6.75 14.13 20.19
CA VAL A 74 -7.16 13.78 18.82
C VAL A 74 -5.93 13.62 17.92
N LYS A 75 -4.98 14.56 18.01
CA LYS A 75 -3.72 14.49 17.25
C LYS A 75 -2.90 13.27 17.61
N VAL A 76 -2.87 12.94 18.91
CA VAL A 76 -2.15 11.75 19.40
C VAL A 76 -2.77 10.46 18.86
N ILE A 77 -4.10 10.36 18.85
CA ILE A 77 -4.81 9.21 18.29
C ILE A 77 -4.60 9.14 16.77
N GLU A 78 -4.66 10.27 16.08
CA GLU A 78 -4.35 10.36 14.65
C GLU A 78 -2.92 9.86 14.38
N ASP A 79 -1.92 10.35 15.11
CA ASP A 79 -0.52 9.92 14.98
C ASP A 79 -0.37 8.40 15.19
N ILE A 80 -0.97 7.83 16.24
CA ILE A 80 -0.96 6.37 16.47
C ILE A 80 -1.63 5.63 15.31
N SER A 81 -2.75 6.13 14.80
CA SER A 81 -3.47 5.49 13.69
C SER A 81 -2.67 5.45 12.39
N THR A 82 -1.67 6.34 12.23
CA THR A 82 -0.82 6.38 11.05
C THR A 82 0.34 5.39 11.07
N ILE A 83 0.64 4.74 12.20
CA ILE A 83 1.83 3.87 12.36
C ILE A 83 1.94 2.82 11.24
N GLN A 84 0.85 2.13 10.91
CA GLN A 84 0.85 1.15 9.82
C GLN A 84 1.17 1.79 8.46
N SER A 85 0.61 2.96 8.17
CA SER A 85 0.89 3.73 6.96
C SER A 85 2.34 4.23 6.93
N VAL A 86 2.89 4.64 8.07
CA VAL A 86 4.29 5.05 8.19
C VAL A 86 5.22 3.88 7.91
N ILE A 87 4.94 2.69 8.42
CA ILE A 87 5.74 1.49 8.15
C ILE A 87 5.73 1.15 6.65
N LEU A 88 4.54 1.04 6.05
CA LEU A 88 4.40 0.70 4.62
C LEU A 88 5.02 1.76 3.72
N SER A 89 4.78 3.04 3.99
CA SER A 89 5.38 4.13 3.22
C SER A 89 6.90 4.18 3.36
N SER A 90 7.45 3.88 4.55
CA SER A 90 8.90 3.84 4.76
C SER A 90 9.55 2.70 3.96
N GLN A 91 8.97 1.50 4.00
CA GLN A 91 9.44 0.36 3.21
C GLN A 91 9.43 0.67 1.70
N LEU A 92 8.34 1.26 1.20
CA LEU A 92 8.26 1.61 -0.21
C LEU A 92 9.25 2.71 -0.60
N LYS A 93 9.45 3.71 0.28
CA LYS A 93 10.46 4.75 0.08
C LYS A 93 11.86 4.17 -0.05
N GLU A 94 12.24 3.24 0.82
CA GLU A 94 13.55 2.58 0.74
C GLU A 94 13.73 1.81 -0.57
N ILE A 95 12.69 1.09 -1.01
CA ILE A 95 12.70 0.39 -2.29
C ILE A 95 12.90 1.39 -3.45
N LEU A 96 12.17 2.50 -3.43
CA LEU A 96 12.19 3.52 -4.49
C LEU A 96 13.45 4.41 -4.48
N TRP A 97 14.10 4.61 -3.33
CA TRP A 97 15.39 5.33 -3.24
C TRP A 97 16.49 4.61 -4.02
N ASN A 98 16.45 3.27 -3.97
CA ASN A 98 17.40 2.40 -4.64
C ASN A 98 17.19 2.31 -6.16
N VAL A 99 16.25 3.08 -6.76
CA VAL A 99 16.13 3.21 -8.23
C VAL A 99 17.39 3.85 -8.82
N ASN A 100 18.11 4.67 -8.04
CA ASN A 100 19.29 5.42 -8.48
C ASN A 100 20.63 4.77 -8.10
N SER A 101 20.62 3.71 -7.30
CA SER A 101 21.84 3.03 -6.86
C SER A 101 22.18 1.90 -7.83
N ASP A 102 23.33 2.00 -8.50
CA ASP A 102 23.97 0.92 -9.27
C ASP A 102 24.43 -0.24 -8.37
N ASP A 103 24.21 -0.10 -7.06
CA ASP A 103 24.57 -1.09 -6.06
C ASP A 103 23.63 -2.28 -6.19
N ALA A 104 24.22 -3.41 -6.60
CA ALA A 104 23.64 -4.74 -6.51
C ALA A 104 23.50 -5.17 -5.04
N ALA A 105 22.91 -4.32 -4.21
CA ALA A 105 22.55 -4.63 -2.85
C ALA A 105 21.53 -5.78 -2.92
N GLN A 106 22.05 -6.95 -2.55
CA GLN A 106 21.40 -8.16 -2.07
C GLN A 106 20.39 -7.84 -0.94
N GLY A 107 19.36 -7.05 -1.26
CA GLY A 107 18.16 -6.95 -0.45
C GLY A 107 17.24 -8.09 -0.83
N MET A 108 16.79 -8.86 0.15
CA MET A 108 15.86 -10.00 0.03
C MET A 108 14.44 -9.61 -0.43
N TYR A 109 14.32 -8.55 -1.20
CA TYR A 109 13.09 -8.00 -1.74
C TYR A 109 13.31 -7.85 -3.23
N LYS A 110 12.73 -8.74 -4.03
CA LYS A 110 12.80 -8.67 -5.49
C LYS A 110 11.51 -8.06 -6.05
N PRO A 111 11.33 -6.74 -6.09
CA PRO A 111 10.75 -6.18 -7.31
C PRO A 111 11.77 -6.43 -8.42
N ILE A 112 11.33 -6.75 -9.63
CA ILE A 112 12.29 -6.97 -10.71
C ILE A 112 12.93 -5.63 -11.05
N LYS A 113 14.17 -5.49 -10.56
CA LYS A 113 15.05 -4.38 -10.85
C LYS A 113 15.64 -4.65 -12.22
N LEU A 114 15.14 -3.94 -13.23
CA LEU A 114 15.97 -3.62 -14.39
C LEU A 114 16.81 -2.40 -13.97
N PRO A 115 18.12 -2.34 -14.27
CA PRO A 115 19.12 -1.51 -13.57
C PRO A 115 18.91 0.03 -13.52
N GLN A 116 17.77 0.58 -13.94
CA GLN A 116 17.41 2.00 -13.83
C GLN A 116 15.91 2.24 -13.57
N LYS A 117 15.11 1.18 -13.40
CA LYS A 117 13.64 1.23 -13.38
C LYS A 117 13.04 0.12 -12.51
N ILE A 118 12.09 0.49 -11.65
CA ILE A 118 11.29 -0.43 -10.85
C ILE A 118 9.93 -0.59 -11.49
N ILE A 119 9.47 -1.84 -11.66
CA ILE A 119 8.12 -2.12 -12.15
C ILE A 119 7.23 -2.47 -10.95
N ALA A 120 6.24 -1.62 -10.68
CA ALA A 120 5.21 -1.89 -9.67
C ALA A 120 4.06 -2.65 -10.33
N ILE A 121 3.83 -3.90 -9.92
CA ILE A 121 2.81 -4.78 -10.51
C ILE A 121 1.67 -5.02 -9.51
N PHE A 122 0.45 -4.75 -9.94
CA PHE A 122 -0.78 -4.88 -9.16
C PHE A 122 -1.63 -6.02 -9.71
N PRO A 123 -1.64 -7.20 -9.06
CA PRO A 123 -2.59 -8.26 -9.39
C PRO A 123 -4.00 -7.87 -8.93
N ILE A 124 -4.93 -7.78 -9.88
CA ILE A 124 -6.28 -7.25 -9.62
C ILE A 124 -7.29 -8.38 -9.44
N ARG A 125 -7.98 -8.36 -8.30
CA ARG A 125 -9.00 -9.36 -7.93
C ARG A 125 -10.30 -8.71 -7.51
N PHE A 126 -11.39 -9.09 -8.18
CA PHE A 126 -12.76 -8.74 -7.82
C PHE A 126 -13.58 -9.98 -7.47
N LYS A 127 -14.53 -9.83 -6.55
CA LYS A 127 -15.46 -10.91 -6.20
C LYS A 127 -16.54 -11.07 -7.27
N GLU A 128 -17.05 -9.95 -7.79
CA GLU A 128 -18.16 -9.94 -8.73
C GLU A 128 -17.68 -9.86 -10.18
N LYS A 129 -18.27 -10.66 -11.08
CA LYS A 129 -17.94 -10.65 -12.51
C LYS A 129 -18.23 -9.29 -13.17
N THR A 130 -19.26 -8.58 -12.72
CA THR A 130 -19.59 -7.23 -13.24
C THR A 130 -18.51 -6.20 -12.91
N ASP A 131 -17.90 -6.30 -11.73
CA ASP A 131 -16.82 -5.41 -11.31
C ASP A 131 -15.57 -5.65 -12.16
N VAL A 132 -15.30 -6.90 -12.56
CA VAL A 132 -14.24 -7.23 -13.50
C VAL A 132 -14.45 -6.50 -14.83
N ILE A 133 -15.65 -6.56 -15.41
CA ILE A 133 -15.95 -5.90 -16.70
C ILE A 133 -15.71 -4.38 -16.61
N ILE A 134 -16.24 -3.74 -15.55
CA ILE A 134 -16.06 -2.30 -15.33
C ILE A 134 -14.56 -1.96 -15.15
N ALA A 135 -13.84 -2.76 -14.37
CA ALA A 135 -12.42 -2.54 -14.11
C ALA A 135 -11.57 -2.72 -15.37
N THR A 136 -11.85 -3.73 -16.19
CA THR A 136 -11.12 -3.96 -17.44
C THR A 136 -11.27 -2.77 -18.39
N SER A 137 -12.47 -2.22 -18.55
CA SER A 137 -12.66 -0.99 -19.33
C SER A 137 -11.90 0.19 -18.72
N PHE A 138 -11.90 0.33 -17.40
CA PHE A 138 -11.11 1.37 -16.72
C PHE A 138 -9.61 1.24 -16.98
N PHE A 139 -9.07 0.02 -16.98
CA PHE A 139 -7.64 -0.21 -17.22
C PHE A 139 -7.24 0.02 -18.67
N GLN A 140 -8.09 -0.33 -19.64
CA GLN A 140 -7.86 -0.02 -21.05
C GLN A 140 -7.75 1.51 -21.24
N GLU A 141 -8.71 2.27 -20.72
CA GLU A 141 -8.69 3.74 -20.75
C GLU A 141 -7.47 4.32 -20.01
N LEU A 142 -7.10 3.73 -18.86
CA LEU A 142 -5.91 4.15 -18.12
C LEU A 142 -4.63 3.99 -18.95
N VAL A 143 -4.48 2.89 -19.67
CA VAL A 143 -3.33 2.62 -20.54
C VAL A 143 -3.33 3.57 -21.73
N ASP A 144 -4.48 3.78 -22.37
CA ASP A 144 -4.61 4.66 -23.52
C ASP A 144 -4.29 6.12 -23.16
N VAL A 145 -4.83 6.62 -22.05
CA VAL A 145 -4.59 7.98 -21.58
C VAL A 145 -3.18 8.12 -20.99
N GLY A 146 -2.78 7.19 -20.13
CA GLY A 146 -1.52 7.25 -19.38
C GLY A 146 -0.28 7.20 -20.26
N ASN A 147 -0.38 6.63 -21.46
CA ASN A 147 0.72 6.57 -22.43
C ASN A 147 0.57 7.59 -23.58
N SER A 148 -0.39 8.51 -23.50
CA SER A 148 -0.54 9.57 -24.51
C SER A 148 0.51 10.68 -24.35
N ASP A 149 0.78 11.43 -25.42
CA ASP A 149 1.77 12.53 -25.43
C ASP A 149 1.49 13.62 -24.38
N LYS A 150 0.23 13.76 -23.94
CA LYS A 150 -0.16 14.70 -22.88
C LYS A 150 0.42 14.32 -21.51
N TRP A 151 0.73 13.04 -21.30
CA TRP A 151 1.15 12.48 -20.03
C TRP A 151 2.56 11.88 -20.07
N ILE A 152 3.45 12.35 -20.97
CA ILE A 152 4.85 11.89 -21.09
C ILE A 152 5.64 11.91 -19.77
N LYS A 153 5.23 12.75 -18.80
CA LYS A 153 5.89 12.89 -17.49
C LYS A 153 5.37 11.88 -16.45
N THR A 154 4.31 11.14 -16.73
CA THR A 154 3.79 10.11 -15.81
C THR A 154 4.49 8.78 -16.04
N PRO A 155 4.50 7.89 -15.03
CA PRO A 155 4.97 6.53 -15.22
C PRO A 155 4.25 5.84 -16.38
N PRO A 156 4.99 5.25 -17.35
CA PRO A 156 4.41 4.35 -18.31
C PRO A 156 3.62 3.26 -17.59
N CYS A 157 2.45 2.91 -18.11
CA CYS A 157 1.61 1.90 -17.51
C CYS A 157 1.12 0.89 -18.54
N SER A 158 0.87 -0.33 -18.11
CA SER A 158 0.31 -1.38 -18.97
C SER A 158 -0.68 -2.24 -18.20
N TRP A 159 -1.54 -2.93 -18.96
CA TRP A 159 -2.46 -3.93 -18.44
C TRP A 159 -2.33 -5.23 -19.23
N SER A 160 -2.31 -6.35 -18.53
CA SER A 160 -2.26 -7.69 -19.12
C SER A 160 -3.26 -8.62 -18.44
N ALA A 161 -3.99 -9.41 -19.23
CA ALA A 161 -4.86 -10.47 -18.69
C ALA A 161 -4.07 -11.65 -18.12
N ILE A 162 -2.81 -11.83 -18.55
CA ILE A 162 -1.93 -12.91 -18.11
C ILE A 162 -0.78 -12.37 -17.24
N PRO A 163 -0.20 -13.19 -16.35
CA PRO A 163 0.98 -12.80 -15.58
C PRO A 163 2.09 -12.29 -16.51
N PRO A 164 2.60 -11.08 -16.28
CA PRO A 164 3.69 -10.55 -17.11
C PRO A 164 4.99 -11.33 -16.83
N PRO A 165 5.96 -11.35 -17.76
CA PRO A 165 7.18 -12.17 -17.65
C PRO A 165 7.97 -11.96 -16.36
N GLU A 166 7.82 -10.78 -15.76
CA GLU A 166 8.38 -10.40 -14.49
C GLU A 166 7.91 -11.36 -13.39
N LEU A 167 6.64 -11.73 -13.33
CA LEU A 167 6.15 -12.60 -12.26
C LEU A 167 6.44 -14.10 -12.47
N ARG A 168 7.40 -14.46 -13.33
CA ARG A 168 7.78 -15.86 -13.55
C ARG A 168 8.45 -16.44 -12.30
N GLY A 169 7.94 -17.58 -11.84
CA GLY A 169 8.44 -18.29 -10.66
C GLY A 169 7.74 -17.92 -9.36
N GLU A 170 6.79 -16.97 -9.39
CA GLU A 170 5.93 -16.67 -8.26
C GLU A 170 4.88 -17.76 -8.03
N ALA A 171 4.36 -17.84 -6.80
CA ALA A 171 3.36 -18.83 -6.42
C ALA A 171 2.05 -18.66 -7.20
N PHE A 172 1.38 -19.77 -7.51
CA PHE A 172 0.18 -19.75 -8.34
C PHE A 172 -0.95 -18.90 -7.71
N GLU A 173 -1.07 -18.90 -6.40
CA GLU A 173 -2.04 -18.10 -5.64
C GLU A 173 -1.87 -16.60 -5.93
N ASP A 174 -0.63 -16.12 -6.00
CA ASP A 174 -0.27 -14.73 -6.25
C ASP A 174 -0.50 -14.32 -7.72
N LEU A 175 -0.47 -15.30 -8.63
CA LEU A 175 -0.73 -15.14 -10.06
C LEU A 175 -2.20 -15.33 -10.47
N SER A 176 -3.02 -15.94 -9.60
CA SER A 176 -4.43 -16.18 -9.89
C SER A 176 -5.24 -14.88 -9.77
N THR A 177 -5.55 -14.23 -10.89
CA THR A 177 -6.31 -12.98 -10.95
C THR A 177 -7.45 -13.08 -11.98
N ASN A 178 -8.52 -12.32 -11.76
CA ASN A 178 -9.62 -12.20 -12.72
C ASN A 178 -9.74 -10.81 -13.34
N GLY A 179 -9.10 -9.79 -12.75
CA GLY A 179 -9.00 -8.44 -13.31
C GLY A 179 -7.71 -8.18 -14.07
N GLY A 180 -6.83 -9.17 -14.18
CA GLY A 180 -5.50 -9.04 -14.80
C GLY A 180 -4.47 -8.35 -13.91
N PHE A 181 -3.41 -7.87 -14.54
CA PHE A 181 -2.25 -7.25 -13.93
C PHE A 181 -2.07 -5.85 -14.48
N VAL A 182 -2.06 -4.85 -13.60
CA VAL A 182 -1.70 -3.47 -13.96
C VAL A 182 -0.26 -3.24 -13.54
N SER A 183 0.57 -2.66 -14.41
CA SER A 183 1.95 -2.34 -14.08
C SER A 183 2.26 -0.86 -14.31
N PHE A 184 3.18 -0.33 -13.51
CA PHE A 184 3.74 1.02 -13.66
C PHE A 184 5.26 0.97 -13.64
N GLU A 185 5.89 1.63 -14.61
CA GLU A 185 7.35 1.72 -14.73
C GLU A 185 7.87 2.98 -14.02
N ILE A 186 8.48 2.78 -12.86
CA ILE A 186 8.98 3.84 -11.99
C ILE A 186 10.49 4.02 -12.23
N SER A 187 10.86 5.11 -12.91
CA SER A 187 12.24 5.58 -13.03
C SER A 187 12.53 6.77 -12.10
N SER A 188 13.80 7.19 -12.04
CA SER A 188 14.32 8.27 -11.19
C SER A 188 13.47 9.54 -11.23
N ARG A 189 13.02 9.96 -12.42
CA ARG A 189 12.19 11.16 -12.61
C ARG A 189 10.86 11.14 -11.85
N HIS A 190 10.34 9.96 -11.48
CA HIS A 190 9.09 9.81 -10.74
C HIS A 190 9.30 9.88 -9.22
N VAL A 191 10.55 9.77 -8.75
CA VAL A 191 10.91 9.69 -7.34
C VAL A 191 11.87 10.79 -6.89
N GLU A 192 12.37 11.62 -7.82
CA GLU A 192 13.23 12.77 -7.51
C GLU A 192 12.52 13.86 -6.68
N GLY A 193 13.25 14.38 -5.70
CA GLY A 193 12.83 15.52 -4.87
C GLY A 193 11.51 15.26 -4.14
N ASN A 194 10.56 16.18 -4.27
CA ASN A 194 9.27 16.13 -3.59
C ASN A 194 8.24 15.17 -4.25
N ARG A 195 8.65 14.41 -5.27
CA ARG A 195 7.76 13.47 -5.98
C ARG A 195 7.65 12.11 -5.29
N LEU A 196 8.67 11.72 -4.52
CA LEU A 196 8.72 10.43 -3.83
C LEU A 196 7.47 10.17 -2.99
N ASP A 197 7.10 11.11 -2.13
CA ASP A 197 5.93 10.97 -1.26
C ASP A 197 4.63 10.76 -2.04
N LYS A 198 4.45 11.50 -3.14
CA LYS A 198 3.28 11.39 -4.01
C LYS A 198 3.25 10.04 -4.72
N THR A 199 4.39 9.59 -5.23
CA THR A 199 4.51 8.28 -5.89
C THR A 199 4.20 7.15 -4.92
N VAL A 200 4.75 7.21 -3.70
CA VAL A 200 4.48 6.25 -2.63
C VAL A 200 2.99 6.22 -2.27
N TRP A 201 2.39 7.40 -2.08
CA TRP A 201 0.96 7.51 -1.79
C TRP A 201 0.11 6.89 -2.90
N ASN A 202 0.40 7.22 -4.16
CA ASN A 202 -0.36 6.71 -5.31
C ASN A 202 -0.23 5.19 -5.45
N LEU A 203 0.98 4.64 -5.29
CA LEU A 203 1.22 3.21 -5.40
C LEU A 203 0.52 2.42 -4.28
N LEU A 204 0.66 2.87 -3.02
CA LEU A 204 0.01 2.20 -1.89
C LEU A 204 -1.52 2.25 -1.96
N ASN A 205 -2.08 3.35 -2.49
CA ASN A 205 -3.53 3.54 -2.57
C ASN A 205 -4.16 3.09 -3.89
N PHE A 206 -3.36 2.67 -4.88
CA PHE A 206 -3.86 2.35 -6.23
C PHE A 206 -5.02 1.34 -6.21
N ASN A 207 -4.85 0.23 -5.49
CA ASN A 207 -5.89 -0.80 -5.38
C ASN A 207 -7.19 -0.28 -4.74
N ALA A 208 -7.09 0.54 -3.69
CA ALA A 208 -8.25 1.14 -3.05
C ALA A 208 -8.96 2.13 -4.01
N ASN A 209 -8.17 2.94 -4.73
CA ASN A 209 -8.67 3.89 -5.71
C ASN A 209 -9.45 3.20 -6.84
N VAL A 210 -8.89 2.14 -7.43
CA VAL A 210 -9.57 1.34 -8.47
C VAL A 210 -10.89 0.78 -7.93
N ARG A 211 -10.87 0.13 -6.77
CA ARG A 211 -12.09 -0.47 -6.17
C ARG A 211 -13.16 0.58 -5.90
N TYR A 212 -12.76 1.76 -5.42
CA TYR A 212 -13.66 2.88 -5.20
C TYR A 212 -14.32 3.35 -6.51
N HIS A 213 -13.54 3.54 -7.57
CA HIS A 213 -14.06 3.98 -8.85
C HIS A 213 -14.95 2.94 -9.53
N VAL A 214 -14.62 1.65 -9.45
CA VAL A 214 -15.49 0.57 -9.95
C VAL A 214 -16.86 0.60 -9.26
N LYS A 215 -16.88 0.67 -7.93
CA LYS A 215 -18.12 0.76 -7.15
C LYS A 215 -18.91 2.03 -7.48
N SER A 216 -18.24 3.16 -7.63
CA SER A 216 -18.86 4.45 -7.96
C SER A 216 -19.50 4.42 -9.35
N THR A 217 -18.80 3.87 -10.34
CA THR A 217 -19.33 3.67 -11.70
C THR A 217 -20.55 2.75 -11.70
N LYS A 218 -20.50 1.64 -10.97
CA LYS A 218 -21.65 0.74 -10.80
C LYS A 218 -22.85 1.48 -10.19
N GLY A 219 -22.63 2.26 -9.14
CA GLY A 219 -23.66 3.11 -8.52
C GLY A 219 -24.24 4.15 -9.48
N PHE A 220 -23.38 4.78 -10.30
CA PHE A 220 -23.80 5.72 -11.34
C PHE A 220 -24.67 5.06 -12.41
N ILE A 221 -24.28 3.88 -12.89
CA ILE A 221 -25.07 3.08 -13.85
C ILE A 221 -26.45 2.78 -13.27
N HIS A 222 -26.52 2.29 -12.02
CA HIS A 222 -27.79 2.01 -11.34
C HIS A 222 -28.68 3.26 -11.21
N ARG A 223 -28.10 4.43 -10.89
CA ARG A 223 -28.85 5.69 -10.84
C ARG A 223 -29.41 6.07 -12.20
N ARG A 224 -28.63 5.91 -13.27
CA ARG A 224 -29.07 6.21 -14.65
C ARG A 224 -30.17 5.26 -15.12
N MET A 225 -30.09 3.98 -14.77
CA MET A 225 -31.12 2.99 -15.08
C MET A 225 -32.45 3.32 -14.38
N ARG A 226 -32.42 3.66 -13.09
CA ARG A 226 -33.63 4.08 -12.35
C ARG A 226 -34.29 5.31 -12.96
N LYS A 227 -33.51 6.36 -13.25
CA LYS A 227 -34.03 7.56 -13.91
C LYS A 227 -34.68 7.24 -15.27
N ARG A 228 -34.09 6.33 -16.06
CA ARG A 228 -34.69 5.90 -17.33
C ARG A 228 -35.99 5.14 -17.12
N LEU A 229 -36.06 4.26 -16.12
CA LEU A 229 -37.29 3.55 -15.78
C LEU A 229 -38.40 4.51 -15.32
N GLU A 230 -38.09 5.46 -14.45
CA GLU A 230 -39.02 6.50 -14.01
C GLU A 230 -39.61 7.28 -15.19
N ASN A 231 -38.75 7.67 -16.15
CA ASN A 231 -39.19 8.35 -17.36
C ASN A 231 -40.09 7.48 -18.25
N LEU A 232 -39.86 6.16 -18.29
CA LEU A 232 -40.66 5.23 -19.10
C LEU A 232 -42.02 4.91 -18.48
N VAL A 233 -42.12 4.89 -17.15
CA VAL A 233 -43.38 4.64 -16.43
C VAL A 233 -44.31 5.86 -16.46
N GLN A 234 -43.76 7.06 -16.69
CA GLN A 234 -44.53 8.30 -16.87
C GLN A 234 -45.10 8.47 -18.29
N LEU A 235 -44.73 7.61 -19.24
CA LEU A 235 -45.27 7.53 -20.60
C LEU A 235 -46.44 6.56 -20.66
#